data_AF-A0A8E0II07-F1
#
_entry.id   AF-A0A8E0II07-F1
#
_cell.length_a   1.000
_cell.length_b   1.000
_cell.length_c   1.000
_cell.angle_alpha   90.00
_cell.angle_beta   90.00
_cell.angle_gamma   90.00
#
_symmetry.space_group_name_H-M   'P 1'
#
loop_
_entity.id
_entity.type
_entity.pdbx_description
1 polymer ?
#
loop_
_entity_poly.entity_id
_entity_poly.type
_entity_poly.pdbx_seq_one_letter_code
_entity_poly.pdbx_strand_id
1 'polypeptide(L)'
;RYVYLGDLDSAGIQMADQFARLLKQTSAEEVAALQQPTDVRLWLADLGKIDVRRTKQRKVVSPVYQAEMTTIALFGKFIEQEQLMGVYEERIAEWLEATEV
;
A
#
# COMPACT_ATOMS: atom_id res chain seq x y z
N ARG A 1 -6.84 -3.24 -15.84
CA ARG A 1 -6.63 -3.51 -14.40
C ARG A 1 -5.48 -2.63 -13.95
N TYR A 2 -5.56 -2.03 -12.76
CA TYR A 2 -4.54 -1.11 -12.27
C TYR A 2 -4.11 -1.54 -10.87
N VAL A 3 -2.83 -1.32 -10.57
CA VAL A 3 -2.23 -1.47 -9.24
C VAL A 3 -1.56 -0.16 -8.87
N TYR A 4 -1.41 0.10 -7.58
CA TYR A 4 -0.74 1.30 -7.07
C TYR A 4 0.42 0.91 -6.15
N LEU A 5 1.55 1.56 -6.33
CA LEU A 5 2.73 1.46 -5.47
C LEU A 5 3.16 2.87 -5.07
N GLY A 6 3.55 3.02 -3.81
CA GLY A 6 4.01 4.28 -3.25
C GLY A 6 4.47 4.05 -1.81
N ASP A 7 4.82 5.14 -1.13
CA ASP A 7 5.22 5.06 0.27
C ASP A 7 4.11 4.46 1.15
N LEU A 8 4.53 3.62 2.09
CA LEU A 8 3.67 3.07 3.14
C LEU A 8 3.56 4.07 4.28
N ASP A 9 2.92 5.19 3.98
CA ASP A 9 2.66 6.27 4.89
C ASP A 9 1.23 6.83 4.70
N SER A 10 0.84 7.77 5.56
CA SER A 10 -0.52 8.29 5.52
C SER A 10 -0.87 9.04 4.23
N ALA A 11 0.10 9.64 3.56
CA ALA A 11 -0.13 10.34 2.29
C ALA A 11 -0.24 9.36 1.13
N GLY A 12 0.67 8.39 1.04
CA GLY A 12 0.66 7.32 0.05
C GLY A 12 -0.63 6.50 0.09
N ILE A 13 -1.04 6.06 1.29
CA ILE A 13 -2.30 5.31 1.47
C ILE A 13 -3.52 6.16 1.07
N GLN A 14 -3.52 7.45 1.38
CA GLN A 14 -4.60 8.35 0.97
C GLN A 14 -4.67 8.52 -0.55
N MET A 15 -3.52 8.60 -1.22
CA MET A 15 -3.44 8.65 -2.69
C MET A 15 -3.94 7.35 -3.31
N ALA A 16 -3.56 6.19 -2.76
CA ALA A 16 -4.03 4.89 -3.22
C ALA A 16 -5.56 4.74 -3.08
N ASP A 17 -6.14 5.16 -1.94
CA ASP A 17 -7.60 5.16 -1.75
C ASP A 17 -8.30 6.09 -2.73
N GLN A 18 -7.77 7.29 -2.95
CA GLN A 18 -8.32 8.21 -3.94
C GLN A 18 -8.24 7.63 -5.35
N PHE A 19 -7.10 7.04 -5.72
CA PHE A 19 -6.90 6.43 -7.02
C PHE A 19 -7.91 5.29 -7.26
N ALA A 20 -8.04 4.37 -6.31
CA ALA A 20 -9.00 3.27 -6.40
C ALA A 20 -10.44 3.76 -6.58
N ARG A 21 -10.86 4.81 -5.86
CA ARG A 21 -12.22 5.37 -5.97
C ARG A 21 -12.50 6.05 -7.31
N LEU A 22 -11.48 6.46 -8.06
CA LEU A 22 -11.64 7.01 -9.40
C LEU A 22 -11.83 5.92 -10.46
N LEU A 23 -11.46 4.67 -10.15
CA LEU A 23 -11.58 3.55 -11.08
C LEU A 23 -12.97 2.94 -11.00
N LYS A 24 -13.63 2.80 -12.16
CA LYS A 24 -14.99 2.24 -12.24
C LYS A 24 -15.03 0.70 -12.28
N GLN A 25 -13.93 0.09 -12.73
CA GLN A 25 -13.88 -1.34 -13.07
C GLN A 25 -12.80 -2.11 -12.28
N THR A 26 -12.01 -1.43 -11.47
CA THR A 26 -10.94 -2.04 -10.67
C THR A 26 -11.27 -1.81 -9.21
N SER A 27 -11.36 -2.89 -8.43
CA SER A 27 -11.69 -2.79 -7.00
C SER A 27 -10.50 -2.22 -6.21
N ALA A 28 -10.74 -1.74 -4.99
CA ALA A 28 -9.66 -1.24 -4.15
C ALA A 28 -8.66 -2.36 -3.79
N GLU A 29 -9.15 -3.59 -3.59
CA GLU A 29 -8.34 -4.77 -3.34
C GLU A 29 -7.44 -5.11 -4.53
N GLU A 30 -7.96 -4.95 -5.76
CA GLU A 30 -7.15 -5.11 -6.96
C GLU A 30 -6.08 -4.03 -7.10
N VAL A 31 -6.39 -2.77 -6.74
CA VAL A 31 -5.39 -1.70 -6.73
C VAL A 31 -4.28 -2.00 -5.71
N ALA A 32 -4.64 -2.56 -4.56
CA ALA A 32 -3.71 -2.98 -3.52
C ALA A 32 -3.02 -4.33 -3.80
N ALA A 33 -3.21 -4.96 -4.97
CA ALA A 33 -2.77 -6.35 -5.20
C ALA A 33 -1.28 -6.59 -4.93
N LEU A 34 -0.41 -5.61 -5.21
CA LEU A 34 1.04 -5.72 -4.98
C LEU A 34 1.47 -5.36 -3.56
N GLN A 35 0.56 -4.81 -2.75
CA GLN A 35 0.80 -4.28 -1.42
C GLN A 35 -0.39 -4.62 -0.53
N GLN A 36 -0.49 -5.88 -0.12
CA GLN A 36 -1.59 -6.34 0.73
C GLN A 36 -1.31 -5.99 2.20
N PRO A 37 -2.35 -5.69 3.01
CA PRO A 37 -2.16 -5.32 4.42
C PRO A 37 -1.37 -6.33 5.26
N THR A 38 -1.43 -7.62 4.91
CA THR A 38 -0.66 -8.68 5.56
C THR A 38 0.84 -8.50 5.38
N ASP A 39 1.27 -8.14 4.18
CA ASP A 39 2.69 -7.92 3.86
C ASP A 39 3.19 -6.61 4.46
N VAL A 40 2.37 -5.56 4.36
CA VAL A 40 2.63 -4.25 4.96
C VAL A 40 2.95 -4.38 6.45
N ARG A 41 2.20 -5.21 7.17
CA ARG A 41 2.46 -5.47 8.59
C ARG A 41 3.85 -6.08 8.83
N LEU A 42 4.26 -7.04 8.01
CA LEU A 42 5.58 -7.69 8.12
C LEU A 42 6.68 -6.68 7.80
N TRP A 43 6.57 -5.96 6.68
CA TRP A 43 7.55 -4.96 6.29
C TRP A 43 7.67 -3.84 7.32
N LEU A 44 6.58 -3.41 7.96
CA LEU A 44 6.62 -2.38 9.00
C LEU A 44 7.35 -2.85 10.26
N ALA A 45 7.24 -4.13 10.60
CA ALA A 45 7.98 -4.71 11.71
C ALA A 45 9.50 -4.65 11.44
N ASP A 46 9.91 -5.07 10.24
CA ASP A 46 11.31 -5.33 9.89
C ASP A 46 12.05 -4.10 9.34
N LEU A 47 11.38 -3.28 8.52
CA LEU A 47 11.98 -2.20 7.72
C LEU A 47 11.46 -0.80 8.09
N GLY A 48 10.41 -0.74 8.91
CA GLY A 48 9.70 0.50 9.22
C GLY A 48 10.54 1.51 10.01
N LYS A 49 10.47 2.78 9.58
CA LYS A 49 11.06 3.95 10.24
C LYS A 49 10.00 4.67 11.07
N ILE A 50 10.36 5.16 12.25
CA ILE A 50 9.42 5.89 13.12
C ILE A 50 9.29 7.35 12.64
N ASP A 51 8.07 7.79 12.35
CA ASP A 51 7.75 9.21 12.13
C ASP A 51 6.25 9.47 12.35
N VAL A 52 5.93 10.20 13.42
CA VAL A 52 4.56 10.51 13.83
C VAL A 52 3.78 11.31 12.78
N ARG A 53 4.45 12.14 11.98
CA ARG A 53 3.79 12.96 10.95
C ARG A 53 3.38 12.10 9.76
N ARG A 54 4.22 11.13 9.40
CA ARG A 54 4.00 10.20 8.29
C ARG A 54 3.02 9.08 8.63
N THR A 55 2.75 8.85 9.91
CA THR A 55 1.84 7.79 10.37
C THR A 55 0.56 8.32 10.99
N LYS A 56 0.27 9.61 10.81
CA LYS A 56 -0.94 10.24 11.32
C LYS A 56 -2.16 9.79 10.52
N GLN A 57 -3.13 9.20 11.23
CA GLN A 57 -4.45 8.85 10.69
C GLN A 57 -5.03 9.92 9.74
N ARG A 58 -5.37 9.50 8.52
CA ARG A 58 -6.08 10.31 7.53
C ARG A 58 -7.35 9.61 7.08
N LYS A 59 -8.29 10.40 6.56
CA LYS A 59 -9.55 9.88 6.04
C LYS A 59 -9.30 9.09 4.76
N VAL A 60 -9.65 7.80 4.81
CA VAL A 60 -9.70 6.85 3.69
C VAL A 60 -11.02 6.06 3.78
N VAL A 61 -11.55 5.64 2.63
CA VAL A 61 -12.91 5.08 2.54
C VAL A 61 -12.87 3.57 2.32
N SER A 62 -12.00 3.08 1.46
CA SER A 62 -11.95 1.67 1.09
C SER A 62 -11.44 0.82 2.26
N PRO A 63 -12.06 -0.33 2.57
CA PRO A 63 -11.66 -1.16 3.73
C PRO A 63 -10.19 -1.57 3.75
N VAL A 64 -9.62 -1.92 2.59
CA VAL A 64 -8.20 -2.30 2.48
C VAL A 64 -7.26 -1.16 2.92
N TYR A 65 -7.53 0.08 2.50
CA TYR A 65 -6.72 1.23 2.89
C TYR A 65 -7.00 1.73 4.31
N GLN A 66 -8.20 1.49 4.85
CA GLN A 66 -8.46 1.68 6.28
C GLN A 66 -7.61 0.74 7.13
N ALA A 67 -7.44 -0.52 6.69
CA ALA A 67 -6.60 -1.49 7.36
C ALA A 67 -5.11 -1.09 7.30
N GLU A 68 -4.61 -0.67 6.13
CA GLU A 68 -3.23 -0.16 6.01
C GLU A 68 -3.00 1.09 6.87
N MET A 69 -3.91 2.07 6.82
CA MET A 69 -3.83 3.30 7.62
C MET A 69 -3.80 2.99 9.12
N THR A 70 -4.63 2.04 9.56
CA THR A 70 -4.62 1.56 10.95
C THR A 70 -3.30 0.90 11.30
N THR A 71 -2.73 0.13 10.38
CA THR A 71 -1.47 -0.59 10.60
C THR A 71 -0.31 0.39 10.79
N ILE A 72 -0.12 1.37 9.89
CA ILE A 72 0.96 2.35 10.04
C ILE A 72 0.80 3.19 11.31
N ALA A 73 -0.44 3.54 11.68
CA ALA A 73 -0.74 4.32 12.87
C ALA A 73 -0.47 3.52 14.16
N LEU A 74 -0.80 2.22 14.18
CA LEU A 74 -0.56 1.34 15.32
C LEU A 74 0.93 1.10 15.55
N PHE A 75 1.69 0.87 14.47
CA PHE A 75 3.13 0.68 14.56
C PHE A 75 3.87 2.00 14.83
N GLY A 76 3.29 3.14 14.46
CA GLY A 76 3.99 4.43 14.45
C GLY A 76 5.18 4.43 13.50
N LYS A 77 5.17 3.55 12.50
CA LYS A 77 6.22 3.39 11.49
C LYS A 77 5.67 3.56 10.07
N PHE A 78 6.54 4.01 9.18
CA PHE A 78 6.30 4.12 7.74
C PHE A 78 7.46 3.46 6.97
N ILE A 79 7.27 3.24 5.66
CA ILE A 79 8.32 2.74 4.77
C ILE A 79 8.31 3.58 3.48
N GLU A 80 9.48 4.02 3.03
CA GLU A 80 9.64 4.64 1.71
C GLU A 80 9.52 3.57 0.61
N GLN A 81 8.95 3.90 -0.54
CA GLN A 81 8.87 2.98 -1.68
C GLN A 81 10.26 2.40 -2.05
N GLU A 82 11.32 3.20 -1.99
CA GLU A 82 12.68 2.79 -2.35
C GLU A 82 13.20 1.62 -1.50
N GLN A 83 12.72 1.49 -0.25
CA GLN A 83 13.09 0.38 0.63
C GLN A 83 12.54 -0.97 0.17
N LEU A 84 11.50 -0.96 -0.67
CA LEU A 84 10.78 -2.14 -1.14
C LEU A 84 11.00 -2.43 -2.62
N MET A 85 11.91 -1.71 -3.30
CA MET A 85 12.15 -1.86 -4.74
C MET A 85 12.37 -3.31 -5.18
N GLY A 86 13.24 -4.05 -4.50
CA GLY A 86 13.50 -5.46 -4.86
C GLY A 86 12.24 -6.35 -4.73
N VAL A 87 11.43 -6.12 -3.71
CA VAL A 87 10.17 -6.84 -3.52
C VAL A 87 9.15 -6.48 -4.60
N TYR A 88 9.08 -5.20 -4.96
CA TYR A 88 8.16 -4.74 -6.00
C TYR A 88 8.58 -5.20 -7.39
N GLU A 89 9.87 -5.25 -7.71
CA GLU A 89 10.36 -5.75 -9.01
C GLU A 89 9.87 -7.19 -9.26
N GLU A 90 10.02 -8.07 -8.27
CA GLU A 90 9.53 -9.46 -8.34
C GLU A 90 8.00 -9.50 -8.50
N ARG A 91 7.26 -8.79 -7.63
CA ARG A 91 5.79 -8.80 -7.66
C ARG A 91 5.20 -8.19 -8.92
N ILE A 92 5.83 -7.16 -9.48
CA ILE A 92 5.41 -6.55 -10.75
C ILE A 92 5.56 -7.56 -11.88
N ALA A 93 6.69 -8.28 -11.94
CA ALA A 93 6.92 -9.30 -12.96
C ALA A 93 5.85 -10.40 -12.89
N GLU A 94 5.62 -10.97 -11.69
CA GLU A 94 4.58 -11.99 -11.47
C GLU A 94 3.17 -11.50 -11.84
N TRP A 95 2.84 -10.26 -11.49
CA TRP A 95 1.53 -9.68 -11.79
C TRP A 95 1.31 -9.45 -13.29
N LEU A 96 2.37 -9.05 -14.01
CA LEU A 96 2.32 -8.88 -15.47
C LEU A 96 2.12 -10.24 -16.17
N GLU A 97 2.87 -11.28 -15.76
CA GLU A 97 2.73 -12.63 -16.32
C GLU A 97 1.33 -13.22 -16.08
N ALA A 98 0.78 -13.04 -14.87
CA ALA A 98 -0.57 -13.49 -14.53
C ALA A 98 -1.68 -12.78 -15.32
N THR A 99 -1.35 -11.69 -16.03
CA THR A 99 -2.30 -10.91 -16.84
C THR A 99 -2.26 -11.28 -18.34
N GLU A 100 -1.25 -12.04 -18.80
CA GLU A 100 -1.14 -12.49 -20.21
C GLU A 100 -1.95 -13.77 -20.54
N VAL A 101 -2.92 -14.16 -19.69
CA VAL A 101 -3.79 -15.34 -19.89
C VAL A 101 -5.25 -14.93 -20.11
#